data_AF-A0A6B3ID29-F1
#
_entry.id   AF-A0A6B3ID29-F1
#
_cell.length_a   1.000
_cell.length_b   1.000
_cell.length_c   1.000
_cell.angle_alpha   90.00
_cell.angle_beta   90.00
_cell.angle_gamma   90.00
#
_symmetry.space_group_name_H-M   'P 1'
#
loop_
_entity.id
_entity.type
_entity.pdbx_description
1 polymer ?
#
loop_
_entity_poly.entity_id
_entity_poly.type
_entity_poly.pdbx_seq_one_letter_code
_entity_poly.pdbx_strand_id
1 'polypeptide(L)'
;MGLLDAILGRSKPVRPDLDQLFAVPSAALTLQAATGFTPTGLGSVCFAGVEGGGFARLQEDVRELLDADTERGGIPVEFSRDAYGYTWLLASHPADDTAGLVN
;
A
#
# COMPACT_ATOMS: atom_id res chain seq x y z
N MET A 1 -18.15 -13.09 -17.40
CA MET A 1 -18.62 -11.71 -17.64
C MET A 1 -19.75 -11.78 -18.65
N GLY A 2 -20.99 -11.96 -18.19
CA GLY A 2 -22.17 -11.95 -19.06
C GLY A 2 -22.93 -10.62 -18.98
N LEU A 3 -23.79 -10.37 -19.97
CA LEU A 3 -24.69 -9.20 -20.02
C LEU A 3 -25.54 -9.06 -18.73
N LEU A 4 -25.94 -10.18 -18.12
CA LEU A 4 -26.74 -10.22 -16.90
C LEU A 4 -25.96 -9.78 -15.65
N ASP A 5 -24.66 -10.06 -15.56
CA ASP A 5 -23.81 -9.64 -14.43
C ASP A 5 -23.66 -8.12 -14.39
N ALA A 6 -23.59 -7.50 -15.57
CA ALA A 6 -23.50 -6.04 -15.74
C ALA A 6 -24.80 -5.33 -15.35
N ILE A 7 -25.96 -5.90 -15.71
CA ILE A 7 -27.28 -5.35 -15.36
C ILE A 7 -27.54 -5.48 -13.84
N LEU A 8 -27.08 -6.58 -13.22
CA LEU A 8 -27.26 -6.83 -11.79
C LEU A 8 -26.21 -6.15 -10.90
N GLY A 9 -25.29 -5.35 -11.46
CA GLY A 9 -24.25 -4.63 -10.72
C GLY A 9 -23.24 -5.55 -10.00
N ARG A 10 -23.19 -6.82 -10.38
CA ARG A 10 -22.33 -7.84 -9.74
C ARG A 10 -21.12 -8.10 -10.61
N SER A 11 -20.21 -7.12 -10.71
CA SER A 11 -18.88 -7.39 -11.24
C SER A 11 -18.07 -8.12 -10.17
N LYS A 12 -17.65 -9.36 -10.46
CA LYS A 12 -16.66 -10.04 -9.62
C LYS A 12 -15.35 -9.23 -9.67
N PRO A 13 -14.80 -8.79 -8.53
CA PRO A 13 -13.52 -8.08 -8.52
C PRO A 13 -12.45 -8.90 -9.25
N VAL A 14 -11.65 -8.23 -10.09
CA VAL A 14 -10.49 -8.86 -10.72
C VAL A 14 -9.57 -9.34 -9.58
N ARG A 15 -9.09 -10.58 -9.67
CA ARG A 15 -8.16 -11.10 -8.67
C ARG A 15 -6.86 -10.29 -8.75
N PRO A 16 -6.28 -9.89 -7.60
CA PRO A 16 -4.97 -9.28 -7.61
C PRO A 16 -3.95 -10.26 -8.18
N ASP A 17 -3.12 -9.76 -9.09
CA ASP A 17 -1.96 -10.48 -9.62
C ASP A 17 -0.72 -9.98 -8.86
N LEU A 18 -0.26 -10.75 -7.88
CA LEU A 18 0.88 -10.37 -7.06
C LEU A 18 2.19 -10.41 -7.84
N ASP A 19 2.23 -11.11 -8.98
CA ASP A 19 3.43 -11.18 -9.81
C ASP A 19 3.78 -9.79 -10.39
N GLN A 20 2.78 -8.91 -10.51
CA GLN A 20 2.96 -7.53 -10.94
C GLN A 20 3.82 -6.70 -9.97
N LEU A 21 3.88 -7.07 -8.69
CA LEU A 21 4.74 -6.38 -7.72
C LEU A 21 6.23 -6.56 -8.09
N PHE A 22 6.61 -7.72 -8.63
CA PHE A 22 7.98 -7.97 -9.11
C PHE A 22 8.37 -7.15 -10.33
N ALA A 23 7.41 -6.54 -11.04
CA ALA A 23 7.69 -5.62 -12.15
C ALA A 23 8.02 -4.19 -11.68
N VAL A 24 7.69 -3.83 -10.43
CA VAL A 24 7.86 -2.46 -9.91
C VAL A 24 9.32 -1.98 -9.92
N PRO A 25 10.32 -2.78 -9.47
CA PRO A 25 11.71 -2.33 -9.48
C PRO A 25 12.24 -1.96 -10.87
N SER A 26 11.91 -2.76 -11.90
CA SER A 26 12.34 -2.49 -13.28
C SER A 26 11.58 -1.31 -13.90
N ALA A 27 10.30 -1.15 -13.55
CA ALA A 27 9.50 0.01 -13.96
C ALA A 27 10.05 1.32 -13.37
N ALA A 28 10.52 1.31 -12.13
CA ALA A 28 11.13 2.47 -11.48
C ALA A 28 12.36 2.99 -12.25
N LEU A 29 13.25 2.08 -12.68
CA LEU A 29 14.42 2.42 -13.49
C LEU A 29 14.02 3.02 -14.85
N THR A 30 13.01 2.43 -15.50
CA THR A 30 12.49 2.93 -16.78
C THR A 30 11.90 4.33 -16.64
N LEU A 31 11.11 4.55 -15.58
CA LEU A 31 10.49 5.84 -15.30
C LEU A 31 11.56 6.92 -15.05
N GLN A 32 12.58 6.59 -14.26
CA GLN A 32 13.69 7.49 -13.99
C GLN A 32 14.46 7.85 -15.27
N ALA A 33 14.77 6.87 -16.13
CA ALA A 33 15.45 7.11 -17.39
C ALA A 33 14.62 7.98 -18.36
N ALA A 34 13.29 7.81 -18.38
CA ALA A 34 12.41 8.52 -19.29
C ALA A 34 12.04 9.94 -18.82
N THR A 35 11.96 10.17 -17.51
CA THR A 35 11.39 11.40 -16.93
C THR A 35 12.36 12.19 -16.05
N GLY A 36 13.45 11.57 -15.61
CA GLY A 36 14.35 12.11 -14.59
C GLY A 36 13.79 12.06 -13.16
N PHE A 37 12.59 11.53 -12.95
CA PHE A 37 12.03 11.38 -11.60
C PHE A 37 12.71 10.24 -10.84
N THR A 38 13.15 10.54 -9.62
CA THR A 38 13.78 9.56 -8.73
C THR A 38 12.76 9.05 -7.71
N PRO A 39 12.85 7.78 -7.28
CA PRO A 39 12.08 7.29 -6.16
C PRO A 39 12.34 8.12 -4.90
N THR A 40 11.34 8.27 -4.05
CA THR A 40 11.46 8.97 -2.75
C THR A 40 11.80 8.01 -1.61
N GLY A 41 11.61 6.70 -1.81
CA GLY A 41 11.65 5.70 -0.74
C GLY A 41 10.40 5.67 0.14
N LEU A 42 9.39 6.48 -0.18
CA LEU A 42 8.15 6.59 0.60
C LEU A 42 7.02 5.83 -0.08
N GLY A 43 6.42 4.87 0.63
CA GLY A 43 5.26 4.11 0.19
C GLY A 43 4.14 4.19 1.22
N SER A 44 2.89 4.42 0.80
CA SER A 44 1.80 4.53 1.75
C SER A 44 0.49 3.92 1.26
N VAL A 45 -0.27 3.36 2.21
CA VAL A 45 -1.66 2.97 2.03
C VAL A 45 -2.56 4.00 2.72
N CYS A 46 -3.54 4.49 1.98
CA CYS A 46 -4.53 5.44 2.46
C CYS A 46 -5.92 4.81 2.46
N PHE A 47 -6.69 5.03 3.53
CA PHE A 47 -8.07 4.58 3.62
C PHE A 47 -8.96 5.59 4.34
N ALA A 48 -10.23 5.63 3.93
CA ALA A 48 -11.26 6.36 4.64
C ALA A 48 -11.67 5.54 5.87
N GLY A 49 -11.49 6.10 7.07
CA GLY A 49 -12.01 5.48 8.27
C GLY A 49 -13.54 5.49 8.28
N VAL A 50 -14.14 4.36 8.65
CA VAL A 50 -15.58 4.31 8.97
C VAL A 50 -15.77 4.63 10.44
N GLU A 51 -16.75 5.47 10.76
CA GLU A 51 -17.10 5.77 12.15
C GLU A 51 -17.65 4.51 12.84
N GLY A 52 -16.97 4.05 13.89
CA GLY A 52 -17.40 2.91 14.70
C GLY A 52 -16.27 2.29 15.52
N GLY A 53 -16.56 1.84 16.74
CA GLY A 53 -15.54 1.30 17.66
C GLY A 53 -14.79 0.06 17.13
N GLY A 54 -15.40 -0.71 16.23
CA GLY A 54 -14.71 -1.83 15.57
C GLY A 54 -13.56 -1.41 14.66
N PHE A 55 -13.65 -0.22 14.07
CA PHE A 55 -12.61 0.30 13.18
C PHE A 55 -11.39 0.80 13.94
N ALA A 56 -11.62 1.49 15.08
CA ALA A 56 -10.54 1.91 15.97
C ALA A 56 -9.73 0.70 16.47
N ARG A 57 -10.41 -0.41 16.78
CA ARG A 57 -9.75 -1.65 17.21
C ARG A 57 -8.94 -2.31 16.09
N LEU A 58 -9.48 -2.35 14.87
CA LEU A 58 -8.73 -2.84 13.72
C LEU A 58 -7.47 -2.02 13.45
N GLN A 59 -7.52 -0.69 13.62
CA GLN A 59 -6.34 0.16 13.49
C GLN A 59 -5.28 -0.15 14.55
N GLU A 60 -5.70 -0.40 15.80
CA GLU A 60 -4.80 -0.85 16.86
C GLU A 60 -4.16 -2.20 16.54
N ASP A 61 -4.96 -3.19 16.11
CA ASP A 61 -4.48 -4.53 15.76
C ASP A 61 -3.46 -4.47 14.60
N VAL A 62 -3.72 -3.65 13.57
CA VAL A 62 -2.79 -3.46 12.45
C VAL A 62 -1.49 -2.81 12.91
N ARG A 63 -1.56 -1.81 13.79
CA ARG A 63 -0.36 -1.17 14.35
C ARG A 63 0.47 -2.16 15.15
N GLU A 64 -0.16 -2.91 16.06
CA GLU A 64 0.54 -3.92 16.86
C GLU A 64 1.23 -4.98 15.98
N LEU A 65 0.55 -5.42 14.92
CA LEU A 65 1.10 -6.38 13.97
C LEU A 65 2.36 -5.84 13.26
N LEU A 66 2.31 -4.59 12.77
CA LEU A 66 3.42 -3.96 12.07
C LEU A 66 4.59 -3.64 13.00
N ASP A 67 4.30 -3.18 14.22
CA ASP A 67 5.32 -2.92 15.25
C ASP A 67 6.04 -4.22 15.65
N ALA A 68 5.31 -5.33 15.79
CA ALA A 68 5.88 -6.65 16.10
C ALA A 68 6.74 -7.25 14.96
N ASP A 69 6.57 -6.77 13.72
CA ASP A 69 7.44 -7.15 12.60
C ASP A 69 8.76 -6.35 12.61
N THR A 70 8.72 -5.12 13.14
CA THR A 70 9.91 -4.26 13.27
C THR A 70 10.99 -4.92 14.13
N GLU A 71 10.62 -5.64 15.20
CA GLU A 71 11.57 -6.42 16.03
C GLU A 71 12.29 -7.53 15.27
N ARG A 72 11.74 -7.97 14.13
CA ARG A 72 12.30 -9.02 13.26
C ARG A 72 13.04 -8.45 12.05
N GLY A 73 13.23 -7.13 12.00
CA GLY A 73 13.86 -6.42 10.88
C GLY A 73 12.87 -5.86 9.86
N GLY A 74 11.56 -5.90 10.15
CA GLY A 74 10.54 -5.18 9.38
C GLY A 74 10.72 -3.67 9.46
N ILE A 75 10.06 -2.94 8.56
CA ILE A 75 10.22 -1.49 8.44
C ILE A 75 9.15 -0.78 9.27
N PRO A 76 9.53 0.21 10.09
CA PRO A 76 8.57 0.94 10.90
C PRO A 76 7.58 1.69 10.02
N VAL A 77 6.31 1.65 10.42
CA VAL A 77 5.21 2.31 9.71
C VAL A 77 4.67 3.48 10.53
N GLU A 78 4.65 4.67 9.93
CA GLU A 78 4.08 5.87 10.54
C GLU A 78 2.58 5.96 10.23
N PHE A 79 1.78 6.19 11.27
CA PHE A 79 0.35 6.44 11.14
C PHE A 79 0.06 7.93 11.22
N SER A 80 -0.65 8.47 10.23
CA SER A 80 -1.12 9.85 10.25
C SER A 80 -2.56 9.97 9.74
N ARG A 81 -3.21 11.11 10.01
CA ARG A 81 -4.53 11.44 9.49
C ARG A 81 -4.48 12.81 8.82
N ASP A 82 -4.99 12.90 7.60
CA ASP A 82 -5.00 14.16 6.86
C ASP A 82 -6.22 15.04 7.20
N ALA A 83 -6.23 16.26 6.66
CA ALA A 83 -7.29 17.24 6.85
C ALA A 83 -8.64 16.82 6.22
N TYR A 84 -8.63 15.84 5.31
CA TYR A 84 -9.83 15.27 4.69
C TYR A 84 -10.38 14.07 5.47
N GLY A 85 -9.71 13.69 6.56
CA GLY A 85 -10.13 12.63 7.45
C GLY A 85 -9.65 11.24 7.06
N TYR A 86 -8.79 11.11 6.04
CA TYR A 86 -8.19 9.84 5.66
C TYR A 86 -7.02 9.49 6.55
N THR A 87 -6.87 8.19 6.83
CA THR A 87 -5.73 7.65 7.57
C THR A 87 -4.70 7.12 6.59
N TRP A 88 -3.43 7.41 6.88
CA TRP A 88 -2.27 7.04 6.09
C TRP A 88 -1.35 6.15 6.92
N LEU A 89 -0.87 5.07 6.32
CA LEU A 89 0.17 4.20 6.84
C LEU A 89 1.39 4.35 5.94
N LEU A 90 2.43 5.02 6.42
CA LEU A 90 3.62 5.38 5.65
C LEU A 90 4.79 4.47 6.04
N ALA A 91 5.33 3.75 5.06
CA ALA A 91 6.60 3.04 5.18
C ALA A 91 7.72 3.86 4.51
N SER A 92 8.89 3.88 5.14
CA SER A 92 10.06 4.59 4.65
C SER A 92 11.22 3.64 4.41
N HIS A 93 11.71 3.60 3.19
CA HIS A 93 12.87 2.86 2.73
C HIS A 93 13.97 3.82 2.22
N PRO A 94 15.23 3.37 2.12
CA PRO A 94 16.22 4.05 1.30
C PRO A 94 15.71 4.21 -0.13
N ALA A 95 15.81 5.42 -0.69
CA ALA A 95 15.25 5.74 -2.01
C ALA A 95 15.91 4.95 -3.16
N ASP A 96 17.15 4.51 -2.97
CA ASP A 96 17.94 3.71 -3.90
C ASP A 96 17.69 2.20 -3.77
N ASP A 97 17.05 1.74 -2.69
CA ASP A 97 16.75 0.32 -2.45
C ASP A 97 15.46 -0.12 -3.17
N THR A 98 15.50 -0.09 -4.50
CA THR A 98 14.39 -0.58 -5.32
C THR A 98 14.26 -2.12 -5.28
N ALA A 99 15.33 -2.84 -4.94
CA ALA A 99 15.33 -4.29 -4.83
C ALA A 99 14.58 -4.78 -3.57
N GLY A 100 14.68 -4.05 -2.46
CA GLY A 100 13.95 -4.33 -1.21
C GLY A 100 12.44 -4.12 -1.28
N LEU A 101 11.89 -3.70 -2.42
CA LEU A 101 10.42 -3.62 -2.61
C LEU A 101 9.76 -5.00 -2.74
N VAL A 102 10.53 -6.04 -3.09
CA VAL A 102 10.00 -7.38 -3.45
C VAL A 102 10.80 -8.54 -2.86
N ASN A 103 11.86 -8.25 -2.10
CA ASN A 103 12.70 -9.23 -1.39
C ASN A 103 12.59 -9.02 0.11
#